data_AF-A0A4P9Z4M6-F1
#
_entry.id   AF-A0A4P9Z4M6-F1
#
_cell.length_a   1.000
_cell.length_b   1.000
_cell.length_c   1.000
_cell.angle_alpha   90.00
_cell.angle_beta   90.00
_cell.angle_gamma   90.00
#
_symmetry.space_group_name_H-M   'P 1'
#
loop_
_entity.id
_entity.type
_entity.pdbx_description
1 polymer ?
#
loop_
_entity_poly.entity_id
_entity_poly.type
_entity_poly.pdbx_seq_one_letter_code
_entity_poly.pdbx_strand_id
1 'polypeptide(L)'
;MIKHDPQGALNAIEYLLDANGSLEEYQRRSVGVHMQLLSIMALLFMFMFNAYRSIQMTFKRSHKVSSWCCLVSTMTGVAYVGGAALNHHMPYGPSCRTVVWAAIIGMTIATMAMNTLLLERAYLAHQRNRFLLVFGIFLILPAPTLIYRAWIEVEAKFSPASGCYAKYPASFPSFRLLIDLPPNVVFTCAFVMVIYQQYRRYGDRCWKRLARNGIVTMMLVVVSNLTCMLCNVFNAFGEVSDVLFIVDWAITSTLVVENTYRMTSSRLHTSTLDEKSKTPHQRNQHRRLPSNDFRTQAVYDTQYTLR
;
A
#
# COMPACT_ATOMS: atom_id res chain seq x y z
N MET A 1 -5.53 -26.27 -21.58
CA MET A 1 -4.06 -26.33 -21.76
C MET A 1 -3.57 -24.89 -21.88
N ILE A 2 -2.77 -24.41 -20.93
CA ILE A 2 -2.30 -23.01 -20.93
C ILE A 2 -1.25 -22.89 -22.04
N LYS A 3 -1.54 -22.10 -23.08
CA LYS A 3 -0.60 -21.89 -24.18
C LYS A 3 0.40 -20.83 -23.74
N HIS A 4 1.59 -21.27 -23.35
CA HIS A 4 2.65 -20.36 -22.94
C HIS A 4 3.27 -19.67 -24.15
N ASP A 5 3.20 -18.34 -24.19
CA ASP A 5 3.93 -17.54 -25.18
C ASP A 5 5.44 -17.70 -24.95
N PRO A 6 6.23 -18.04 -25.99
CA PRO A 6 7.68 -18.18 -25.87
C PRO A 6 8.36 -16.86 -25.44
N GLN A 7 7.80 -15.70 -25.79
CA GLN A 7 8.38 -14.40 -25.42
C GLN A 7 8.40 -14.18 -23.90
N GLY A 8 7.43 -14.73 -23.18
CA GLY A 8 7.39 -14.62 -21.71
C GLY A 8 8.53 -15.34 -21.00
N ALA A 9 9.25 -16.23 -21.68
CA ALA A 9 10.41 -16.93 -21.14
C ALA A 9 11.70 -16.10 -21.22
N LEU A 10 11.73 -15.06 -22.06
CA LEU A 10 12.91 -14.22 -22.27
C LEU A 10 13.09 -13.23 -21.11
N ASN A 11 14.35 -12.90 -20.78
CA ASN A 11 14.68 -11.69 -20.03
C ASN A 11 14.85 -10.48 -20.97
N ALA A 12 15.07 -9.28 -20.40
CA ALA A 12 15.14 -8.05 -21.20
C ALA A 12 16.30 -8.04 -22.21
N ILE A 13 17.46 -8.63 -21.85
CA ILE A 13 18.62 -8.68 -22.73
C ILE A 13 18.38 -9.67 -23.87
N GLU A 14 17.86 -10.86 -23.56
CA GLU A 14 17.52 -11.87 -24.57
C GLU A 14 16.49 -11.34 -25.57
N TYR A 15 15.50 -10.59 -25.10
CA TYR A 15 14.51 -9.93 -25.97
C TYR A 15 15.14 -8.93 -26.95
N LEU A 16 16.17 -8.20 -26.52
CA LEU A 16 16.92 -7.29 -27.39
C LEU A 16 17.81 -8.05 -28.38
N LEU A 17 18.46 -9.13 -27.95
CA LEU A 17 19.31 -9.96 -28.80
C LEU A 17 18.51 -10.74 -29.86
N ASP A 18 17.25 -11.04 -29.59
CA ASP A 18 16.31 -11.69 -30.53
C ASP A 18 15.92 -10.80 -31.74
N ALA A 19 16.40 -9.55 -31.83
CA ALA A 19 16.18 -8.68 -32.99
C ALA A 19 16.85 -9.15 -34.31
N ASN A 20 17.50 -10.33 -34.32
CA ASN A 20 18.08 -11.00 -35.49
C ASN A 20 18.97 -10.09 -36.37
N GLY A 21 19.70 -9.16 -35.74
CA GLY A 21 20.64 -8.26 -36.43
C GLY A 21 20.02 -7.05 -37.12
N SER A 22 18.70 -6.84 -37.06
CA SER A 22 18.07 -5.61 -37.56
C SER A 22 18.30 -4.47 -36.56
N LEU A 23 19.08 -3.47 -36.97
CA LEU A 23 19.37 -2.29 -36.14
C LEU A 23 18.10 -1.50 -35.79
N GLU A 24 17.15 -1.40 -36.72
CA GLU A 24 15.89 -0.67 -36.53
C GLU A 24 15.02 -1.35 -35.46
N GLU A 25 14.89 -2.68 -35.53
CA GLU A 25 14.11 -3.45 -34.57
C GLU A 25 14.76 -3.39 -33.17
N TYR A 26 16.09 -3.49 -33.10
CA TYR A 26 16.83 -3.34 -31.85
C TYR A 26 16.59 -1.96 -31.21
N GLN A 27 16.68 -0.88 -32.00
CA GLN A 27 16.42 0.48 -31.51
C GLN A 27 15.00 0.62 -30.98
N ARG A 28 14.00 0.09 -31.70
CA ARG A 28 12.60 0.16 -31.29
C ARG A 28 12.35 -0.59 -29.97
N ARG A 29 12.87 -1.81 -29.82
CA ARG A 29 12.76 -2.61 -28.58
C ARG A 29 13.50 -1.97 -27.42
N SER A 30 14.67 -1.37 -27.70
CA SER A 30 15.53 -0.73 -26.69
C SER A 30 14.82 0.42 -25.98
N VAL A 31 14.02 1.24 -26.68
CA VAL A 31 13.29 2.36 -26.07
C VAL A 31 12.37 1.90 -24.94
N GLY A 32 11.52 0.88 -25.19
CA GLY A 32 10.62 0.35 -24.17
C GLY A 32 11.36 -0.24 -22.97
N VAL A 33 12.42 -1.01 -23.20
CA VAL A 33 13.24 -1.62 -22.14
C VAL A 33 13.91 -0.56 -21.26
N HIS A 34 14.45 0.51 -21.85
CA HIS A 34 15.09 1.59 -21.08
C HIS A 34 14.07 2.43 -20.30
N MET A 35 12.91 2.72 -20.88
CA MET A 35 11.81 3.41 -20.16
C MET A 35 11.32 2.59 -18.96
N GLN A 36 11.21 1.28 -19.13
CA GLN A 36 10.86 0.36 -18.05
C GLN A 36 11.94 0.36 -16.95
N LEU A 37 13.22 0.30 -17.32
CA LEU A 37 14.33 0.35 -16.36
C LEU A 37 14.35 1.65 -15.54
N LEU A 38 14.15 2.80 -16.19
CA LEU A 38 14.06 4.09 -15.50
C LEU A 38 12.90 4.10 -14.49
N SER A 39 11.75 3.55 -14.88
CA SER A 39 10.58 3.43 -14.00
C SER A 39 10.85 2.52 -12.80
N ILE A 40 11.50 1.37 -13.03
CA ILE A 40 11.92 0.41 -11.99
C ILE A 40 12.86 1.08 -10.98
N MET A 41 13.85 1.86 -11.45
CA MET A 41 14.80 2.55 -10.59
C MET A 41 14.11 3.60 -9.70
N ALA A 42 13.19 4.38 -10.26
CA ALA A 42 12.40 5.35 -9.50
C ALA A 42 11.52 4.66 -8.43
N LEU A 43 10.84 3.58 -8.80
CA LEU A 43 10.02 2.79 -7.88
C LEU A 43 10.85 2.15 -6.77
N LEU A 44 12.04 1.62 -7.09
CA LEU A 44 12.95 1.03 -6.11
C LEU A 44 13.36 2.06 -5.06
N PHE A 45 13.73 3.27 -5.51
CA PHE A 45 14.08 4.36 -4.60
C PHE A 45 12.92 4.71 -3.65
N MET A 46 11.70 4.83 -4.18
CA MET A 46 10.50 5.08 -3.36
C MET A 46 10.25 3.96 -2.34
N PHE A 47 10.31 2.68 -2.77
CA PHE A 47 10.10 1.55 -1.86
C PHE A 47 11.18 1.42 -0.81
N MET A 48 12.45 1.65 -1.15
CA MET A 48 13.56 1.64 -0.18
C MET A 48 13.41 2.73 0.87
N PHE A 49 13.03 3.94 0.46
CA PHE A 49 12.77 5.05 1.39
C PHE A 49 11.61 4.74 2.34
N ASN A 50 10.53 4.18 1.80
CA ASN A 50 9.37 3.78 2.60
C ASN A 50 9.66 2.59 3.52
N ALA A 51 10.47 1.62 3.07
CA ALA A 51 10.91 0.48 3.86
C ALA A 51 11.78 0.94 5.04
N TYR A 52 12.76 1.82 4.81
CA TYR A 52 13.59 2.40 5.87
C TYR A 52 12.74 3.05 6.97
N ARG A 53 11.76 3.88 6.60
CA ARG A 53 10.84 4.50 7.57
C ARG A 53 9.96 3.48 8.29
N SER A 54 9.46 2.48 7.57
CA SER A 54 8.62 1.42 8.15
C SER A 54 9.38 0.55 9.14
N ILE A 55 10.64 0.23 8.84
CA ILE A 55 11.58 -0.45 9.73
C ILE A 55 11.79 0.36 11.01
N GLN A 56 12.07 1.67 10.89
CA GLN A 56 12.23 2.55 12.05
C GLN A 56 10.97 2.62 12.92
N MET A 57 9.78 2.67 12.32
CA MET A 57 8.51 2.65 13.07
C MET A 57 8.29 1.33 13.79
N THR A 58 8.62 0.21 13.14
CA THR A 58 8.42 -1.14 13.67
C THR A 58 9.38 -1.39 14.84
N PHE A 59 10.65 -1.01 14.73
CA PHE A 59 11.60 -1.13 15.84
C PHE A 59 11.22 -0.26 17.04
N LYS A 60 10.75 0.97 16.83
CA LYS A 60 10.33 1.84 17.92
C LYS A 60 9.04 1.36 18.61
N ARG A 61 8.15 0.65 17.88
CA ARG A 61 6.82 0.24 18.36
C ARG A 61 6.36 -1.09 17.73
N SER A 62 6.97 -2.19 18.13
CA SER A 62 6.73 -3.54 17.58
C SER A 62 5.33 -4.08 17.82
N HIS A 63 4.56 -3.54 18.76
CA HIS A 63 3.21 -4.05 19.06
C HIS A 63 2.08 -3.45 18.21
N LYS A 64 2.38 -2.52 17.30
CA LYS A 64 1.35 -1.86 16.48
C LYS A 64 1.19 -2.55 15.13
N VAL A 65 -0.01 -3.09 14.88
CA VAL A 65 -0.38 -3.76 13.62
C VAL A 65 -0.12 -2.85 12.41
N SER A 66 -0.48 -1.57 12.49
CA SER A 66 -0.21 -0.61 11.42
C SER A 66 1.26 -0.53 10.98
N SER A 67 2.21 -0.65 11.91
CA SER A 67 3.65 -0.60 11.58
C SER A 67 4.06 -1.84 10.78
N TRP A 68 3.56 -3.02 11.17
CA TRP A 68 3.79 -4.27 10.45
C TRP A 68 3.14 -4.28 9.06
N CYS A 69 1.91 -3.78 8.92
CA CYS A 69 1.26 -3.68 7.61
C CYS A 69 2.07 -2.79 6.65
N CYS A 70 2.56 -1.63 7.12
CA CYS A 70 3.46 -0.77 6.36
C CYS A 70 4.76 -1.49 5.98
N LEU A 71 5.37 -2.20 6.93
CA LEU A 71 6.60 -2.95 6.69
C LEU A 71 6.39 -4.03 5.64
N VAL A 72 5.36 -4.87 5.78
CA VAL A 72 5.04 -5.94 4.82
C VAL A 72 4.84 -5.35 3.42
N SER A 73 3.98 -4.33 3.27
CA SER A 73 3.73 -3.72 1.95
C SER A 73 5.00 -3.18 1.29
N THR A 74 5.83 -2.46 2.06
CA THR A 74 7.06 -1.85 1.52
C THR A 74 8.15 -2.87 1.23
N MET A 75 8.32 -3.89 2.10
CA MET A 75 9.29 -4.97 1.88
C MET A 75 8.91 -5.84 0.69
N THR A 76 7.62 -6.08 0.48
CA THR A 76 7.13 -6.77 -0.73
C THR A 76 7.44 -5.96 -1.99
N GLY A 77 7.32 -4.63 -1.93
CA GLY A 77 7.73 -3.73 -3.02
C GLY A 77 9.24 -3.80 -3.30
N VAL A 78 10.08 -3.75 -2.26
CA VAL A 78 11.54 -3.91 -2.39
C VAL A 78 11.91 -5.28 -2.96
N ALA A 79 11.28 -6.36 -2.47
CA ALA A 79 11.53 -7.71 -2.94
C ALA A 79 11.15 -7.89 -4.42
N TYR A 80 10.00 -7.34 -4.83
CA TYR A 80 9.59 -7.34 -6.23
C TYR A 80 10.55 -6.50 -7.10
N VAL A 81 10.72 -5.22 -6.78
CA VAL A 81 11.46 -4.30 -7.66
C VAL A 81 12.95 -4.60 -7.64
N GLY A 82 13.55 -4.81 -6.47
CA GLY A 82 14.98 -5.12 -6.35
C GLY A 82 15.33 -6.57 -6.67
N GLY A 83 14.48 -7.53 -6.25
CA GLY A 83 14.76 -8.95 -6.40
C GLY A 83 14.34 -9.55 -7.75
N ALA A 84 13.27 -9.05 -8.37
CA ALA A 84 12.80 -9.57 -9.65
C ALA A 84 12.96 -8.54 -10.78
N ALA A 85 12.35 -7.37 -10.67
CA ALA A 85 12.25 -6.42 -11.78
C ALA A 85 13.61 -5.82 -12.20
N LEU A 86 14.48 -5.44 -11.25
CA LEU A 86 15.81 -4.94 -11.56
C LEU A 86 16.70 -6.03 -12.14
N ASN A 87 16.67 -7.23 -11.55
CA ASN A 87 17.44 -8.38 -12.01
C ASN A 87 17.02 -8.83 -13.41
N HIS A 88 15.80 -8.55 -13.86
CA HIS A 88 15.33 -8.82 -15.22
C HIS A 88 16.18 -8.15 -16.31
N HIS A 89 16.87 -7.05 -15.97
CA HIS A 89 17.76 -6.33 -16.87
C HIS A 89 19.22 -6.81 -16.82
N MET A 90 19.53 -7.82 -16.02
CA MET A 90 20.86 -8.43 -15.93
C MET A 90 20.96 -9.67 -16.84
N PRO A 91 22.17 -10.02 -17.31
CA PRO A 91 22.38 -11.27 -18.02
C PRO A 91 22.02 -12.45 -17.11
N TYR A 92 21.31 -13.44 -17.65
CA TYR A 92 20.76 -14.57 -16.88
C TYR A 92 19.75 -14.18 -15.80
N GLY A 93 19.14 -13.00 -15.94
CA GLY A 93 18.07 -12.52 -15.06
C GLY A 93 16.78 -13.34 -15.17
N PRO A 94 15.81 -13.12 -14.27
CA PRO A 94 14.50 -13.75 -14.32
C PRO A 94 13.77 -13.43 -15.64
N SER A 95 13.04 -14.42 -16.14
CA SER A 95 12.14 -14.25 -17.29
C SER A 95 11.07 -13.19 -17.03
N CYS A 96 10.54 -12.58 -18.09
CA CYS A 96 9.41 -11.64 -18.01
C CYS A 96 8.21 -12.26 -17.25
N ARG A 97 7.95 -13.55 -17.47
CA ARG A 97 6.93 -14.31 -16.73
C ARG A 97 7.17 -14.28 -15.22
N THR A 98 8.39 -14.55 -14.77
CA THR A 98 8.74 -14.52 -13.35
C THR A 98 8.52 -13.13 -12.75
N VAL A 99 8.87 -12.07 -13.48
CA VAL A 99 8.67 -10.68 -13.05
C VAL A 99 7.18 -10.35 -12.91
N VAL A 100 6.37 -10.69 -13.92
CA VAL A 100 4.91 -10.50 -13.89
C VAL A 100 4.28 -11.25 -12.70
N TRP A 101 4.71 -12.49 -12.46
CA TRP A 101 4.25 -13.28 -11.31
C TRP A 101 4.62 -12.67 -9.97
N ALA A 102 5.87 -12.22 -9.83
CA ALA A 102 6.33 -11.53 -8.63
C ALA A 102 5.53 -10.24 -8.39
N ALA A 103 5.18 -9.50 -9.45
CA ALA A 103 4.34 -8.30 -9.36
C ALA A 103 2.93 -8.63 -8.86
N ILE A 104 2.27 -9.64 -9.43
CA ILE A 104 0.89 -10.05 -9.07
C ILE A 104 0.82 -10.49 -7.61
N ILE A 105 1.73 -11.37 -7.19
CA ILE A 105 1.80 -11.86 -5.81
C ILE A 105 2.10 -10.69 -4.87
N GLY A 106 3.08 -9.86 -5.23
CA GLY A 106 3.52 -8.74 -4.42
C GLY A 106 2.41 -7.70 -4.20
N MET A 107 1.72 -7.31 -5.27
CA MET A 107 0.57 -6.42 -5.20
C MET A 107 -0.55 -7.01 -4.34
N THR A 108 -0.84 -8.31 -4.47
CA THR A 108 -1.91 -8.95 -3.68
C THR A 108 -1.61 -8.89 -2.18
N ILE A 109 -0.37 -9.23 -1.79
CA ILE A 109 0.08 -9.14 -0.39
C ILE A 109 0.00 -7.71 0.13
N ALA A 110 0.48 -6.74 -0.67
CA ALA A 110 0.43 -5.33 -0.31
C ALA A 110 -1.01 -4.82 -0.15
N THR A 111 -1.92 -5.16 -1.07
CA THR A 111 -3.34 -4.80 -0.99
C THR A 111 -3.99 -5.36 0.27
N MET A 112 -3.72 -6.63 0.62
CA MET A 112 -4.22 -7.21 1.87
C MET A 112 -3.69 -6.47 3.10
N ALA A 113 -2.40 -6.13 3.12
CA ALA A 113 -1.79 -5.37 4.21
C ALA A 113 -2.40 -3.96 4.34
N MET A 114 -2.63 -3.27 3.22
CA MET A 114 -3.24 -1.94 3.19
C MET A 114 -4.70 -1.97 3.63
N ASN A 115 -5.49 -2.92 3.15
CA ASN A 115 -6.88 -3.08 3.58
C ASN A 115 -6.97 -3.43 5.07
N THR A 116 -6.05 -4.25 5.58
CA THR A 116 -5.95 -4.55 7.02
C THR A 116 -5.66 -3.29 7.84
N LEU A 117 -4.75 -2.44 7.37
CA LEU A 117 -4.44 -1.17 8.02
C LEU A 117 -5.64 -0.21 8.01
N LEU A 118 -6.34 -0.08 6.87
CA LEU A 118 -7.56 0.74 6.78
C LEU A 118 -8.66 0.22 7.71
N LEU A 119 -8.83 -1.11 7.78
CA LEU A 119 -9.75 -1.76 8.69
C LEU A 119 -9.43 -1.47 10.16
N GLU A 120 -8.15 -1.57 10.57
CA GLU A 120 -7.70 -1.22 11.92
C GLU A 120 -8.12 0.22 12.27
N ARG A 121 -7.91 1.17 11.35
CA ARG A 121 -8.25 2.58 11.55
C ARG A 121 -9.76 2.81 11.60
N ALA A 122 -10.51 2.19 10.71
CA ALA A 122 -11.96 2.28 10.70
C ALA A 122 -12.57 1.68 11.98
N TYR A 123 -12.04 0.55 12.44
CA TYR A 123 -12.42 -0.11 13.69
C TYR A 123 -12.18 0.77 14.91
N LEU A 124 -11.01 1.39 15.01
CA LEU A 124 -10.69 2.32 16.09
C LEU A 124 -11.57 3.58 16.05
N ALA A 125 -11.87 4.11 14.86
CA ALA A 125 -12.71 5.28 14.68
C ALA A 125 -14.18 5.03 15.06
N HIS A 126 -14.69 3.81 14.86
CA HIS A 126 -16.05 3.39 15.23
C HIS A 126 -16.12 2.75 16.62
N GLN A 127 -15.32 3.24 17.56
CA GLN A 127 -15.35 2.80 18.96
C GLN A 127 -15.23 1.27 19.13
N ARG A 128 -14.39 0.61 18.32
CA ARG A 128 -14.15 -0.84 18.37
C ARG A 128 -15.41 -1.69 18.08
N ASN A 129 -16.24 -1.26 17.13
CA ASN A 129 -17.39 -2.04 16.67
C ASN A 129 -16.93 -3.39 16.06
N ARG A 130 -17.28 -4.51 16.72
CA ARG A 130 -16.92 -5.87 16.28
C ARG A 130 -17.52 -6.27 14.94
N PHE A 131 -18.70 -5.76 14.60
CA PHE A 131 -19.34 -6.06 13.31
C PHE A 131 -18.53 -5.52 12.14
N LEU A 132 -17.96 -4.32 12.27
CA LEU A 132 -17.11 -3.72 11.25
C LEU A 132 -15.84 -4.55 11.03
N LEU A 133 -15.26 -5.10 12.10
CA LEU A 133 -14.09 -5.98 12.01
C LEU A 133 -14.41 -7.27 11.26
N VAL A 134 -15.49 -7.96 11.63
CA VAL A 134 -15.90 -9.22 10.99
C VAL A 134 -16.21 -9.00 9.51
N PHE A 135 -17.02 -7.98 9.19
CA PHE A 135 -17.36 -7.65 7.82
C PHE A 135 -16.12 -7.26 6.99
N GLY A 136 -15.22 -6.46 7.57
CA GLY A 136 -13.96 -6.07 6.93
C GLY A 136 -13.07 -7.27 6.59
N ILE A 137 -12.96 -8.26 7.48
CA ILE A 137 -12.20 -9.49 7.20
C ILE A 137 -12.82 -10.25 6.03
N PHE A 138 -14.15 -10.39 6.00
CA PHE A 138 -14.85 -11.03 4.87
C PHE A 138 -14.63 -10.30 3.54
N LEU A 139 -14.46 -8.98 3.54
CA LEU A 139 -14.15 -8.22 2.32
C LEU A 139 -12.70 -8.36 1.85
N ILE A 140 -11.76 -8.67 2.75
CA ILE A 140 -10.34 -8.84 2.42
C ILE A 140 -10.06 -10.26 1.91
N LEU A 141 -10.81 -11.25 2.41
CA LEU A 141 -10.60 -12.67 2.12
C LEU A 141 -10.62 -13.05 0.62
N PRO A 142 -11.40 -12.39 -0.27
CA PRO A 142 -11.38 -12.67 -1.69
C PRO A 142 -10.09 -12.25 -2.41
N ALA A 143 -9.23 -11.39 -1.84
CA ALA A 143 -8.06 -10.86 -2.53
C ALA A 143 -7.10 -11.94 -3.12
N PRO A 144 -6.79 -13.06 -2.43
CA PRO A 144 -5.97 -14.14 -2.99
C PRO A 144 -6.57 -14.81 -4.24
N THR A 145 -7.88 -14.70 -4.46
CA THR A 145 -8.51 -15.22 -5.70
C THR A 145 -8.01 -14.51 -6.95
N LEU A 146 -7.46 -13.29 -6.82
CA LEU A 146 -6.77 -12.58 -7.91
C LEU A 146 -5.57 -13.37 -8.42
N ILE A 147 -4.78 -13.97 -7.53
CA ILE A 147 -3.61 -14.78 -7.91
C ILE A 147 -4.07 -16.00 -8.72
N TYR A 148 -5.13 -16.68 -8.24
CA TYR A 148 -5.68 -17.85 -8.93
C TYR A 148 -6.22 -17.50 -10.32
N ARG A 149 -6.98 -16.40 -10.45
CA ARG A 149 -7.54 -15.96 -11.74
C ARG A 149 -6.44 -15.49 -12.67
N ALA A 150 -5.45 -14.75 -12.16
CA ALA A 150 -4.28 -14.37 -12.93
C ALA A 150 -3.51 -15.59 -13.44
N TRP A 151 -3.51 -16.70 -12.70
CA TRP A 151 -2.76 -17.91 -13.08
C TRP A 151 -3.32 -18.58 -14.32
N ILE A 152 -4.63 -18.44 -14.51
CA ILE A 152 -5.35 -19.02 -15.63
C ILE A 152 -5.34 -18.07 -16.82
N GLU A 153 -5.44 -16.75 -16.59
CA GLU A 153 -5.80 -15.78 -17.63
C GLU A 153 -4.66 -14.83 -18.06
N VAL A 154 -3.60 -14.67 -17.27
CA VAL A 154 -2.53 -13.70 -17.56
C VAL A 154 -1.39 -14.35 -18.34
N GLU A 155 -1.00 -13.72 -19.45
CA GLU A 155 0.18 -14.07 -20.24
C GLU A 155 1.23 -12.96 -20.15
N ALA A 156 2.47 -13.30 -19.85
CA ALA A 156 3.57 -12.35 -19.90
C ALA A 156 4.11 -12.19 -21.33
N LYS A 157 4.20 -10.96 -21.83
CA LYS A 157 4.66 -10.63 -23.20
C LYS A 157 5.60 -9.44 -23.21
N PHE A 158 6.28 -9.27 -24.33
CA PHE A 158 7.05 -8.06 -24.60
C PHE A 158 6.33 -7.17 -25.62
N SER A 159 6.39 -5.86 -25.39
CA SER A 159 6.01 -4.83 -26.35
C SER A 159 7.22 -3.93 -26.59
N PRO A 160 7.51 -3.52 -27.84
CA PRO A 160 8.56 -2.54 -28.10
C PRO A 160 8.32 -1.19 -27.41
N ALA A 161 7.06 -0.85 -27.09
CA ALA A 161 6.71 0.43 -26.48
C ALA A 161 6.92 0.45 -24.95
N SER A 162 6.58 -0.64 -24.26
CA SER A 162 6.54 -0.70 -22.77
C SER A 162 7.50 -1.72 -22.15
N GLY A 163 8.15 -2.57 -22.95
CA GLY A 163 9.00 -3.66 -22.47
C GLY A 163 8.16 -4.88 -22.04
N CYS A 164 8.50 -5.48 -20.90
CA CYS A 164 7.79 -6.62 -20.33
C CYS A 164 6.48 -6.18 -19.65
N TYR A 165 5.34 -6.72 -20.09
CA TYR A 165 4.01 -6.40 -19.57
C TYR A 165 3.14 -7.67 -19.43
N ALA A 166 2.02 -7.54 -18.71
CA ALA A 166 1.06 -8.60 -18.49
C ALA A 166 -0.15 -8.44 -19.42
N LYS A 167 -0.25 -9.29 -20.43
CA LYS A 167 -1.45 -9.35 -21.28
C LYS A 167 -2.55 -10.12 -20.56
N TYR A 168 -3.65 -9.45 -20.26
CA TYR A 168 -4.86 -10.05 -19.69
C TYR A 168 -6.09 -9.83 -20.57
N PRO A 169 -7.13 -10.67 -20.43
CA PRO A 169 -8.41 -10.42 -21.06
C PRO A 169 -9.10 -9.19 -20.44
N ALA A 170 -9.98 -8.55 -21.21
CA ALA A 170 -10.74 -7.37 -20.76
C ALA A 170 -11.61 -7.62 -19.52
N SER A 171 -11.93 -8.87 -19.20
CA SER A 171 -12.63 -9.27 -17.98
C SER A 171 -11.79 -9.13 -16.71
N PHE A 172 -10.47 -9.20 -16.80
CA PHE A 172 -9.58 -9.23 -15.64
C PHE A 172 -9.58 -7.92 -14.83
N PRO A 173 -9.46 -6.73 -15.44
CA PRO A 173 -9.59 -5.46 -14.71
C PRO A 173 -10.95 -5.30 -14.03
N SER A 174 -12.03 -5.75 -14.67
CA SER A 174 -13.38 -5.71 -14.08
C SER A 174 -13.51 -6.64 -12.87
N PHE A 175 -12.91 -7.83 -12.95
CA PHE A 175 -12.85 -8.76 -11.83
C PHE A 175 -12.03 -8.19 -10.66
N ARG A 176 -10.89 -7.56 -10.95
CA ARG A 176 -10.08 -6.87 -9.95
C ARG A 176 -10.85 -5.73 -9.29
N LEU A 177 -11.52 -4.90 -10.09
CA LEU A 177 -12.42 -3.86 -9.57
C LEU A 177 -13.46 -4.46 -8.63
N LEU A 178 -14.11 -5.57 -8.99
CA LEU A 178 -15.14 -6.20 -8.15
C LEU A 178 -14.59 -6.65 -6.78
N ILE A 179 -13.33 -7.05 -6.69
CA ILE A 179 -12.69 -7.46 -5.44
C ILE A 179 -12.23 -6.25 -4.62
N ASP A 180 -11.62 -5.26 -5.26
CA ASP A 180 -10.99 -4.13 -4.58
C ASP A 180 -12.00 -2.99 -4.27
N LEU A 181 -13.10 -2.87 -5.03
CA LEU A 181 -14.10 -1.82 -4.86
C LEU A 181 -14.88 -1.93 -3.54
N PRO A 182 -15.43 -3.09 -3.14
CA PRO A 182 -16.19 -3.21 -1.90
C PRO A 182 -15.46 -2.75 -0.63
N PRO A 183 -14.22 -3.21 -0.32
CA PRO A 183 -13.51 -2.73 0.86
C PRO A 183 -13.25 -1.22 0.79
N ASN A 184 -12.86 -0.69 -0.39
CA ASN A 184 -12.63 0.74 -0.56
C ASN A 184 -13.90 1.57 -0.33
N VAL A 185 -15.04 1.19 -0.90
CA VAL A 185 -16.33 1.88 -0.70
C VAL A 185 -16.74 1.85 0.77
N VAL A 186 -16.65 0.69 1.42
CA VAL A 186 -17.01 0.53 2.84
C VAL A 186 -16.12 1.39 3.73
N PHE A 187 -14.80 1.40 3.49
CA PHE A 187 -13.88 2.25 4.24
C PHE A 187 -14.11 3.74 3.98
N THR A 188 -14.38 4.15 2.75
CA THR A 188 -14.77 5.53 2.43
C THR A 188 -16.01 5.94 3.19
N CYS A 189 -17.10 5.14 3.14
CA CYS A 189 -18.32 5.41 3.88
C CYS A 189 -18.05 5.52 5.39
N ALA A 190 -17.28 4.59 5.96
CA ALA A 190 -16.89 4.61 7.36
C ALA A 190 -16.13 5.90 7.73
N PHE A 191 -15.12 6.30 6.95
CA PHE A 191 -14.37 7.52 7.23
C PHE A 191 -15.22 8.79 7.05
N VAL A 192 -16.08 8.85 6.03
CA VAL A 192 -16.99 9.99 5.82
C VAL A 192 -17.97 10.13 6.98
N MET A 193 -18.53 9.02 7.49
CA MET A 193 -19.40 9.05 8.67
C MET A 193 -18.67 9.60 9.90
N VAL A 194 -17.43 9.16 10.14
CA VAL A 194 -16.61 9.68 11.23
C VAL A 194 -16.32 11.17 11.07
N ILE A 195 -15.94 11.61 9.87
CA ILE A 195 -15.71 13.04 9.57
C ILE A 195 -16.97 13.85 9.86
N TYR A 196 -18.13 13.38 9.37
CA TYR A 196 -19.40 14.05 9.54
C TYR A 196 -19.79 14.18 11.02
N GLN A 197 -19.67 13.10 11.80
CA GLN A 197 -19.95 13.11 13.24
C GLN A 197 -19.02 14.06 14.01
N GLN A 198 -17.73 14.05 13.68
CA GLN A 198 -16.72 14.89 14.31
C GLN A 198 -16.95 16.37 13.97
N TYR A 199 -17.27 16.66 12.71
CA TYR A 199 -17.64 18.01 12.26
C TYR A 199 -18.86 18.54 13.04
N ARG A 200 -19.92 17.74 13.16
CA ARG A 200 -21.15 18.12 13.87
C ARG A 200 -20.92 18.34 15.36
N ARG A 201 -20.02 17.57 16.00
CA ARG A 201 -19.81 17.63 17.46
C ARG A 201 -18.87 18.74 17.90
N TYR A 202 -17.79 19.01 17.17
CA TYR A 202 -16.72 19.89 17.63
C TYR A 202 -16.56 21.20 16.84
N GLY A 203 -17.30 21.36 15.74
CA GLY A 203 -17.22 22.54 14.88
C GLY A 203 -15.87 22.71 14.16
N ASP A 204 -15.69 23.85 13.48
CA ASP A 204 -14.60 24.07 12.51
C ASP A 204 -13.19 24.08 13.13
N ARG A 205 -13.02 24.62 14.34
CA ARG A 205 -11.68 24.78 14.94
C ARG A 205 -11.03 23.45 15.33
N CYS A 206 -11.80 22.53 15.90
CA CYS A 206 -11.31 21.19 16.24
C CYS A 206 -11.16 20.32 14.99
N TRP A 207 -12.09 20.48 14.03
CA TRP A 207 -12.04 19.79 12.74
C TRP A 207 -10.69 20.00 12.05
N LYS A 208 -10.18 21.24 12.00
CA LYS A 208 -8.90 21.54 11.30
C LYS A 208 -7.74 20.77 11.87
N ARG A 209 -7.75 20.52 13.17
CA ARG A 209 -6.72 19.72 13.84
C ARG A 209 -6.91 18.23 13.58
N LEU A 210 -8.14 17.73 13.61
CA LEU A 210 -8.43 16.31 13.40
C LEU A 210 -8.23 15.86 11.95
N ALA A 211 -8.64 16.67 10.97
CA ALA A 211 -8.42 16.42 9.56
C ALA A 211 -6.92 16.32 9.23
N ARG A 212 -6.11 17.17 9.87
CA ARG A 212 -4.65 17.16 9.79
C ARG A 212 -4.01 15.91 10.42
N ASN A 213 -4.70 15.20 11.30
CA ASN A 213 -4.19 14.03 12.02
C ASN A 213 -4.30 12.70 11.26
N GLY A 214 -4.64 12.73 9.96
CA GLY A 214 -4.48 11.57 9.07
C GLY A 214 -5.75 11.05 8.41
N ILE A 215 -6.93 11.57 8.76
CA ILE A 215 -8.19 11.18 8.10
C ILE A 215 -8.20 11.61 6.63
N VAL A 216 -7.73 12.84 6.33
CA VAL A 216 -7.63 13.32 4.95
C VAL A 216 -6.69 12.44 4.14
N THR A 217 -5.54 12.04 4.71
CA THR A 217 -4.60 11.16 4.02
C THR A 217 -5.21 9.79 3.74
N MET A 218 -5.98 9.21 4.66
CA MET A 218 -6.68 7.94 4.40
C MET A 218 -7.75 8.08 3.31
N MET A 219 -8.49 9.18 3.29
CA MET A 219 -9.44 9.47 2.21
C MET A 219 -8.74 9.62 0.87
N LEU A 220 -7.60 10.33 0.82
CA LEU A 220 -6.78 10.48 -0.39
C LEU A 220 -6.27 9.14 -0.90
N VAL A 221 -5.86 8.23 -0.01
CA VAL A 221 -5.45 6.87 -0.38
C VAL A 221 -6.60 6.13 -1.07
N VAL A 222 -7.81 6.16 -0.48
CA VAL A 222 -8.95 5.44 -1.07
C VAL A 222 -9.36 6.07 -2.41
N VAL A 223 -9.38 7.40 -2.50
CA VAL A 223 -9.70 8.11 -3.76
C VAL A 223 -8.65 7.85 -4.84
N SER A 224 -7.36 7.79 -4.49
CA SER A 224 -6.28 7.42 -5.41
C SER A 224 -6.50 6.03 -5.97
N ASN A 225 -6.72 5.05 -5.09
CA ASN A 225 -6.97 3.66 -5.49
C ASN A 225 -8.20 3.55 -6.40
N LEU A 226 -9.31 4.21 -6.04
CA LEU A 226 -10.54 4.23 -6.87
C LEU A 226 -10.28 4.83 -8.26
N THR A 227 -9.56 5.95 -8.31
CA THR A 227 -9.23 6.63 -9.57
C THR A 227 -8.34 5.73 -10.45
N CYS A 228 -7.31 5.13 -9.86
CA CYS A 228 -6.43 4.19 -10.57
C CYS A 228 -7.23 3.00 -11.14
N MET A 229 -8.09 2.39 -10.34
CA MET A 229 -8.93 1.27 -10.77
C MET A 229 -9.88 1.65 -11.92
N LEU A 230 -10.51 2.82 -11.85
CA LEU A 230 -11.38 3.30 -12.93
C LEU A 230 -10.58 3.53 -14.22
N CYS A 231 -9.43 4.19 -14.14
CA CYS A 231 -8.55 4.38 -15.30
C CYS A 231 -8.16 3.05 -15.97
N ASN A 232 -7.87 2.02 -15.18
CA ASN A 232 -7.51 0.70 -15.68
C ASN A 232 -8.69 -0.06 -16.30
N VAL A 233 -9.89 0.04 -15.71
CA VAL A 233 -11.10 -0.59 -16.27
C VAL A 233 -11.47 0.03 -17.62
N PHE A 234 -11.30 1.34 -17.76
CA PHE A 234 -11.49 2.02 -19.04
C PHE A 234 -10.31 1.86 -20.00
N ASN A 235 -9.26 1.14 -19.61
CA ASN A 235 -8.03 0.95 -20.37
C ASN A 235 -7.47 2.28 -20.91
N ALA A 236 -7.49 3.32 -20.07
CA ALA A 236 -7.22 4.70 -20.48
C ALA A 236 -5.82 4.89 -21.10
N PHE A 237 -4.86 4.02 -20.77
CA PHE A 237 -3.47 4.08 -21.22
C PHE A 237 -3.03 2.85 -22.03
N GLY A 238 -3.94 1.98 -22.45
CA GLY A 238 -3.62 0.80 -23.25
C GLY A 238 -2.63 -0.14 -22.55
N GLU A 239 -1.54 -0.50 -23.24
CA GLU A 239 -0.48 -1.38 -22.74
C GLU A 239 0.27 -0.83 -21.52
N VAL A 240 0.17 0.47 -21.24
CA VAL A 240 0.86 1.12 -20.10
C VAL A 240 0.00 1.06 -18.83
N SER A 241 -1.23 0.55 -18.89
CA SER A 241 -2.13 0.42 -17.74
C SER A 241 -1.53 -0.42 -16.61
N ASP A 242 -0.64 -1.36 -16.92
CA ASP A 242 0.06 -2.19 -15.92
C ASP A 242 0.96 -1.36 -15.01
N VAL A 243 1.61 -0.35 -15.58
CA VAL A 243 2.48 0.58 -14.86
C VAL A 243 1.66 1.39 -13.86
N LEU A 244 0.41 1.73 -14.17
CA LEU A 244 -0.47 2.45 -13.25
C LEU A 244 -0.71 1.69 -11.95
N PHE A 245 -0.89 0.36 -12.01
CA PHE A 245 -1.08 -0.44 -10.80
C PHE A 245 0.16 -0.41 -9.90
N ILE A 246 1.36 -0.46 -10.48
CA ILE A 246 2.61 -0.44 -9.72
C ILE A 246 2.86 0.96 -9.15
N VAL A 247 2.58 2.01 -9.93
CA VAL A 247 2.69 3.40 -9.49
C VAL A 247 1.71 3.71 -8.37
N ASP A 248 0.45 3.30 -8.49
CA ASP A 248 -0.56 3.45 -7.43
C ASP A 248 -0.13 2.70 -6.16
N TRP A 249 0.39 1.48 -6.29
CA TRP A 249 0.96 0.75 -5.16
C TRP A 249 2.09 1.52 -4.46
N ALA A 250 3.01 2.12 -5.21
CA ALA A 250 4.10 2.93 -4.65
C ALA A 250 3.58 4.23 -3.99
N ILE A 251 2.63 4.92 -4.61
CA ILE A 251 2.02 6.15 -4.08
C ILE A 251 1.26 5.84 -2.79
N THR A 252 0.38 4.84 -2.80
CA THR A 252 -0.41 4.42 -1.64
C THR A 252 0.50 3.96 -0.51
N SER A 253 1.56 3.20 -0.80
CA SER A 253 2.57 2.84 0.21
C SER A 253 3.23 4.06 0.83
N THR A 254 3.61 5.05 0.02
CA THR A 254 4.23 6.30 0.49
C THR A 254 3.28 7.09 1.40
N LEU A 255 2.03 7.28 0.98
CA LEU A 255 1.02 8.02 1.74
C LEU A 255 0.74 7.36 3.09
N VAL A 256 0.58 6.03 3.11
CA VAL A 256 0.27 5.28 4.33
C VAL A 256 1.44 5.25 5.30
N VAL A 257 2.67 5.06 4.80
CA VAL A 257 3.89 5.11 5.61
C VAL A 257 4.09 6.48 6.22
N GLU A 258 3.98 7.56 5.43
CA GLU A 258 4.11 8.93 5.91
C GLU A 258 3.04 9.27 6.95
N ASN A 259 1.79 8.88 6.70
CA ASN A 259 0.70 9.09 7.66
C ASN A 259 0.96 8.38 8.99
N THR A 260 1.37 7.11 8.92
CA THR A 260 1.67 6.29 10.10
C THR A 260 2.87 6.82 10.87
N TYR A 261 3.87 7.33 10.15
CA TYR A 261 5.07 7.95 10.71
C TYR A 261 4.72 9.24 11.45
N ARG A 262 3.96 10.15 10.83
CA ARG A 262 3.49 11.40 11.44
C ARG A 262 2.69 11.15 12.71
N MET A 263 1.70 10.25 12.67
CA MET A 263 0.92 9.89 13.84
C MET A 263 1.77 9.31 14.98
N THR A 264 2.80 8.53 14.62
CA THR A 264 3.71 7.94 15.61
C THR A 264 4.58 8.99 16.28
N SER A 265 5.12 9.92 15.49
CA SER A 265 6.00 11.02 15.92
C SER A 265 5.26 12.04 16.79
N SER A 266 4.06 12.49 16.38
CA SER A 266 3.28 13.48 17.14
C SER A 266 2.95 13.00 18.56
N ARG A 267 2.64 11.71 18.73
CA ARG A 267 2.38 11.14 20.07
C ARG A 267 3.63 11.17 20.96
N LEU A 268 4.81 10.94 20.38
CA LEU A 268 6.06 10.95 21.15
C LEU A 268 6.33 12.36 21.69
N HIS A 269 6.14 13.38 20.85
CA HIS A 269 6.38 14.77 21.24
C HIS A 269 5.42 15.26 22.34
N THR A 270 4.14 14.86 22.28
CA THR A 270 3.17 15.18 23.34
C THR A 270 3.58 14.56 24.68
N SER A 271 4.00 13.29 24.69
CA SER A 271 4.45 12.63 25.93
C SER A 271 5.68 13.30 26.57
N THR A 272 6.64 13.78 25.78
CA THR A 272 7.82 14.48 26.31
C THR A 272 7.49 15.86 26.88
N LEU A 273 6.53 16.58 26.28
CA LEU A 273 6.09 17.88 26.80
C LEU A 273 5.31 17.73 28.12
N ASP A 274 4.43 16.73 28.20
CA ASP A 274 3.69 16.43 29.43
C ASP A 274 4.63 16.02 30.57
N GLU A 275 5.72 15.33 30.27
CA GLU A 275 6.73 14.98 31.27
C GLU A 275 7.49 16.21 31.78
N LYS A 276 7.88 17.13 30.90
CA LYS A 276 8.57 18.38 31.28
C LYS A 276 7.66 19.36 32.02
N SER A 277 6.35 19.35 31.75
CA SER A 277 5.39 20.26 32.39
C SER A 277 5.03 19.85 33.83
N LYS A 278 5.29 18.61 34.26
CA LYS A 278 5.05 18.18 35.64
C LYS A 278 6.08 18.84 36.56
N THR A 279 5.65 19.86 37.29
CA THR A 279 6.47 20.52 38.30
C THR A 279 6.97 19.52 39.35
N PRO A 280 8.17 19.72 39.93
CA PRO A 280 8.74 18.83 40.94
C PRO A 280 7.77 18.53 42.10
N HIS A 281 6.88 19.47 42.40
CA HIS A 281 5.89 19.33 43.46
C HIS A 281 4.79 18.28 43.14
N GLN A 282 4.27 18.23 41.90
CA GLN A 282 3.34 17.18 41.46
C GLN A 282 4.02 15.80 41.37
N ARG A 283 5.31 15.76 41.05
CA ARG A 283 6.11 14.52 41.03
C ARG A 283 6.18 13.86 42.41
N ASN A 284 6.24 14.66 43.48
CA ASN A 284 6.25 14.17 44.85
C ASN A 284 4.86 13.76 45.37
N GLN A 285 3.79 14.38 44.88
CA GLN A 285 2.41 14.05 45.28
C GLN A 285 1.94 12.71 44.69
N HIS A 286 2.33 12.39 43.45
CA HIS A 286 1.98 11.13 42.80
C HIS A 286 2.66 9.90 43.42
N ARG A 287 3.75 10.10 44.17
CA ARG A 287 4.51 9.03 44.84
C ARG A 287 3.86 8.51 46.14
N ARG A 288 2.79 9.18 46.64
CA ARG A 288 2.12 8.82 47.91
C ARG A 288 0.76 8.13 47.74
N LEU A 289 0.28 7.90 46.52
CA LEU A 289 -1.00 7.21 46.30
C LEU A 289 -0.78 5.69 46.19
N PRO A 290 -1.42 4.87 47.05
CA PRO A 290 -1.26 3.41 47.06
C PRO A 290 -1.72 2.77 45.75
N SER A 291 -0.93 1.80 45.28
CA SER A 291 -0.90 1.23 43.93
C SER A 291 -2.04 0.26 43.58
N ASN A 292 -3.28 0.50 44.02
CA ASN A 292 -4.37 -0.47 43.84
C ASN A 292 -5.25 -0.25 42.60
N ASP A 293 -4.93 0.68 41.70
CA ASP A 293 -5.87 1.06 40.63
C ASP A 293 -5.29 1.07 39.20
N PHE A 294 -4.59 -0.02 38.83
CA PHE A 294 -4.04 -0.23 37.48
C PHE A 294 -5.13 -0.39 36.39
N ARG A 295 -6.40 -0.61 36.76
CA ARG A 295 -7.51 -0.79 35.80
C ARG A 295 -8.05 0.54 35.24
N THR A 296 -7.90 1.63 35.97
CA THR A 296 -8.54 2.92 35.63
C THR A 296 -7.69 3.72 34.63
N GLN A 297 -6.37 3.50 34.59
CA GLN A 297 -5.46 4.25 33.71
C GLN A 297 -5.56 3.82 32.23
N ALA A 298 -5.91 2.56 31.96
CA ALA A 298 -6.18 2.08 30.60
C ALA A 298 -7.43 2.71 29.97
N VAL A 299 -8.40 3.16 30.78
CA VAL A 299 -9.61 3.84 30.31
C VAL A 299 -9.32 5.29 29.93
N TYR A 300 -8.41 5.97 30.63
CA TYR A 300 -8.05 7.36 30.33
C TYR A 300 -7.21 7.52 29.05
N ASP A 301 -6.26 6.61 28.77
CA ASP A 301 -5.54 6.64 27.48
C ASP A 301 -6.45 6.31 26.28
N THR A 302 -7.54 5.59 26.52
CA THR A 302 -8.58 5.35 25.50
C THR A 302 -9.52 6.56 25.34
N GLN A 303 -9.70 7.38 26.38
CA GLN A 303 -10.50 8.61 26.32
C GLN A 303 -9.77 9.79 25.65
N TYR A 304 -8.45 9.93 25.80
CA TYR A 304 -7.67 10.96 25.09
C TYR A 304 -7.35 10.62 23.62
N THR A 305 -7.67 9.40 23.17
CA THR A 305 -7.69 9.07 21.74
C THR A 305 -9.05 9.33 21.07
N LEU A 306 -10.07 9.72 21.83
CA LEU A 306 -11.44 9.99 21.35
C LEU A 306 -12.01 11.34 21.86
N ARG A 307 -11.17 12.29 22.29
CA ARG A 307 -11.56 13.70 22.47
C ARG A 307 -10.77 14.63 21.57
#